data_AF-A0A4Y8I1F2-F1
#
_entry.id   AF-A0A4Y8I1F2-F1
#
_cell.length_a   1.000
_cell.length_b   1.000
_cell.length_c   1.000
_cell.angle_alpha   90.00
_cell.angle_beta   90.00
_cell.angle_gamma   90.00
#
_symmetry.space_group_name_H-M   'P 1'
#
loop_
_entity.id
_entity.type
_entity.pdbx_description
1 polymer ?
#
loop_
_entity_poly.entity_id
_entity_poly.type
_entity_poly.pdbx_seq_one_letter_code
_entity_poly.pdbx_strand_id
1 'polypeptide(L)' 'MRGKLLFHLLDPLAEFEREMICDQIIARMAAARERGRVVGHPRKLSENKKALALSSMEDKSYSAKDVRDTLGLSTTAL' A
#
# COMPACT_ATOMS: atom_id res chain seq x y z
N MET A 1 4.36 -44.69 0.27
CA MET A 1 5.58 -43.92 -0.08
C MET A 1 5.75 -43.76 -1.60
N ARG A 2 4.76 -43.24 -2.32
CA ARG A 2 4.89 -42.91 -3.76
C ARG A 2 4.44 -41.46 -3.94
N GLY A 3 5.36 -40.60 -4.38
CA GLY A 3 5.12 -39.15 -4.56
C GLY A 3 6.29 -38.26 -4.15
N LYS A 4 6.99 -38.57 -3.04
CA LYS A 4 8.07 -37.72 -2.49
C LYS A 4 9.19 -37.38 -3.50
N LEU A 5 9.56 -38.31 -4.37
CA LEU A 5 10.62 -38.09 -5.36
C LEU A 5 10.24 -37.02 -6.40
N LEU A 6 8.97 -37.01 -6.82
CA LEU A 6 8.48 -36.06 -7.81
C LEU A 6 8.37 -34.65 -7.21
N PHE A 7 7.93 -34.55 -5.94
CA PHE A 7 7.93 -33.28 -5.22
C PHE A 7 9.34 -32.72 -5.10
N HIS A 8 10.32 -33.48 -4.61
CA HIS A 8 11.70 -33.00 -4.51
C HIS A 8 12.34 -32.57 -5.85
N LEU A 9 11.88 -33.13 -6.97
CA LEU A 9 12.34 -32.71 -8.30
C LEU A 9 11.71 -31.38 -8.75
N LEU A 10 10.45 -31.15 -8.39
CA LEU A 10 9.67 -29.99 -8.85
C LEU A 10 9.65 -28.83 -7.83
N ASP A 11 9.97 -29.09 -6.56
CA ASP A 11 10.04 -28.08 -5.51
C ASP A 11 10.98 -26.91 -5.91
N PRO A 12 12.19 -27.15 -6.44
CA PRO A 12 13.07 -26.07 -6.89
C PRO A 12 12.54 -25.30 -8.11
N LEU A 13 11.72 -25.95 -8.94
CA LEU A 13 11.11 -25.30 -10.11
C LEU A 13 10.06 -24.27 -9.68
N ALA A 14 9.25 -24.59 -8.67
CA ALA A 14 8.26 -23.65 -8.13
C ALA A 14 8.92 -22.40 -7.53
N GLU A 15 10.08 -22.56 -6.88
CA GLU A 15 10.88 -21.45 -6.37
C GLU A 15 11.42 -20.59 -7.53
N PHE A 16 11.98 -21.22 -8.56
CA PHE A 16 12.47 -20.53 -9.77
C PHE A 16 11.37 -19.75 -10.50
N GLU A 17 10.20 -20.36 -10.69
CA GLU A 17 9.05 -19.69 -11.33
C GLU A 17 8.59 -18.47 -10.53
N ARG A 18 8.57 -18.57 -9.19
CA ARG A 18 8.23 -17.45 -8.32
C ARG A 18 9.22 -16.31 -8.49
N GLU A 19 10.52 -16.60 -8.49
CA GLU A 19 11.58 -15.60 -8.68
C GLU A 19 11.43 -14.89 -10.03
N MET A 20 11.26 -15.65 -11.12
CA MET A 20 11.07 -15.09 -12.46
C MET A 20 9.83 -14.19 -12.56
N ILE A 21 8.71 -14.58 -11.93
CA ILE A 21 7.50 -13.76 -11.87
C ILE A 21 7.75 -12.47 -11.07
N CYS A 22 8.44 -12.57 -9.92
CA CYS A 22 8.78 -11.41 -9.11
C CYS A 22 9.63 -10.40 -9.88
N ASP A 23 10.67 -10.86 -10.58
CA ASP A 23 11.55 -10.01 -11.38
C ASP A 23 10.78 -9.29 -12.49
N GLN A 24 9.87 -10.01 -13.17
CA GLN A 24 9.01 -9.43 -14.19
C GLN A 24 8.07 -8.36 -13.61
N ILE A 25 7.49 -8.60 -12.43
CA ILE A 25 6.62 -7.62 -11.76
C ILE A 25 7.42 -6.37 -11.41
N ILE A 26 8.65 -6.51 -10.89
CA ILE A 26 9.52 -5.38 -10.55
C ILE A 26 9.82 -4.54 -11.81
N ALA A 27 10.21 -5.19 -12.91
CA ALA A 27 10.47 -4.51 -14.18
C ALA A 27 9.23 -3.78 -14.72
N ARG A 28 8.06 -4.43 -14.66
CA ARG A 28 6.78 -3.82 -15.05
C ARG A 28 6.41 -2.63 -14.17
N MET A 29 6.63 -2.74 -12.85
CA MET A 29 6.38 -1.65 -11.90
C MET A 29 7.32 -0.48 -12.14
N ALA A 30 8.59 -0.72 -12.45
CA ALA A 30 9.56 0.32 -12.82
C ALA A 30 9.09 1.07 -14.07
N ALA A 31 8.75 0.35 -15.14
CA ALA A 31 8.21 0.96 -16.37
C ALA A 31 6.89 1.72 -16.14
N ALA A 32 6.02 1.25 -15.23
CA ALA A 32 4.81 1.96 -14.86
C ALA A 32 5.09 3.25 -14.08
N ARG A 33 6.09 3.24 -13.18
CA ARG A 33 6.54 4.43 -12.43
C ARG A 33 7.13 5.50 -13.35
N GLU A 34 7.93 5.12 -14.34
CA GLU A 34 8.48 6.05 -15.34
C GLU A 34 7.38 6.75 -16.14
N ARG A 35 6.26 6.06 -16.40
CA ARG A 35 5.06 6.64 -17.03
C ARG A 35 4.20 7.49 -16.09
N GLY A 36 4.64 7.72 -14.85
CA GLY A 36 3.92 8.52 -13.87
C GLY A 36 2.77 7.80 -13.17
N ARG A 37 2.67 6.46 -13.23
CA ARG A 37 1.64 5.72 -12.50
C ARG A 37 1.93 5.74 -11.00
N VAL A 38 1.00 6.30 -10.22
CA VAL A 38 1.01 6.20 -8.76
C VAL A 38 0.70 4.75 -8.36
N VAL A 39 1.67 4.05 -7.78
CA VAL A 39 1.53 2.68 -7.26
C VAL A 39 1.38 2.71 -5.74
N GLY A 40 0.52 1.85 -5.17
CA GLY A 40 0.29 1.75 -3.73
C GLY A 40 -1.15 2.08 -3.31
N HIS A 41 -1.40 2.11 -2.00
CA HIS A 41 -2.72 2.48 -1.46
C HIS A 41 -2.98 3.97 -1.73
N PRO A 42 -4.14 4.33 -2.30
CA PRO A 42 -4.48 5.73 -2.50
C PRO A 42 -4.52 6.45 -1.14
N ARG A 43 -3.99 7.67 -1.07
CA ARG A 43 -4.11 8.48 0.14
C ARG A 43 -5.59 8.77 0.41
N LYS A 44 -6.08 8.33 1.57
CA LYS A 44 -7.47 8.58 2.03
C LYS A 44 -7.75 10.06 2.26
N LEU A 45 -6.71 10.83 2.57
CA LEU A 45 -6.79 12.25 2.87
C LEU A 45 -6.37 13.04 1.61
N SER A 46 -7.36 13.55 0.89
CA SER A 46 -7.16 14.52 -0.20
C SER A 46 -6.55 15.81 0.35
N GLU A 47 -5.77 16.54 -0.46
CA GLU A 47 -5.10 17.78 -0.03
C GLU A 47 -6.07 18.80 0.63
N ASN A 48 -7.29 18.95 0.10
CA ASN A 48 -8.31 19.83 0.69
C ASN A 48 -8.69 19.42 2.13
N LYS A 49 -8.77 18.11 2.37
CA LYS A 49 -9.10 17.58 3.70
C LYS A 49 -7.92 17.73 4.66
N LYS A 50 -6.67 17.73 4.15
CA LYS A 50 -5.48 18.04 4.97
C LYS A 50 -5.50 19.48 5.44
N ALA A 51 -5.75 20.41 4.52
CA ALA A 51 -5.84 21.83 4.85
C ALA A 51 -6.94 22.08 5.89
N LEU A 52 -8.11 21.44 5.71
CA LEU A 52 -9.20 21.51 6.69
C LEU A 52 -8.77 20.93 8.04
N ALA A 53 -8.18 19.73 8.07
CA ALA A 53 -7.69 19.11 9.31
C ALA A 53 -6.69 20.00 10.06
N LEU A 54 -5.71 20.57 9.35
CA LEU A 54 -4.70 21.45 9.92
C LEU A 54 -5.33 22.72 10.51
N SER A 55 -6.21 23.39 9.76
CA SER A 55 -6.92 24.58 10.24
C SER A 55 -7.78 24.30 11.47
N SER A 56 -8.51 23.17 11.48
CA SER A 56 -9.33 22.78 12.62
C SER A 56 -8.50 22.35 13.84
N MET A 57 -7.27 21.88 13.65
CA MET A 57 -6.35 21.56 14.76
C MET A 57 -5.63 22.80 15.32
N GLU A 58 -5.39 23.82 14.49
CA GLU A 58 -4.87 25.12 14.94
C GLU A 58 -5.90 25.87 15.79
N ASP A 59 -7.17 25.74 15.45
CA ASP A 59 -8.28 26.19 16.26
C ASP A 59 -8.38 25.37 17.55
N LYS A 60 -7.85 25.91 18.67
CA LYS A 60 -7.89 25.31 20.03
C LYS A 60 -9.28 24.92 20.55
N SER A 61 -10.35 25.25 19.81
CA SER A 61 -11.72 24.87 20.14
C SER A 61 -12.07 23.42 19.75
N TYR A 62 -11.31 22.79 18.84
CA TYR A 62 -11.58 21.42 18.42
C TYR A 62 -10.59 20.45 19.05
N SER A 63 -11.10 19.36 19.62
CA SER A 63 -10.25 18.24 20.02
C SER A 63 -9.87 17.42 18.79
N ALA A 64 -8.71 16.75 18.83
CA ALA A 64 -8.30 15.80 17.79
C ALA A 64 -9.35 14.70 17.55
N LYS A 65 -10.17 14.38 18.57
CA LYS A 65 -11.29 13.44 18.45
C LYS A 65 -12.44 14.02 17.60
N ASP A 66 -12.74 15.30 17.75
CA ASP A 66 -13.83 15.97 17.03
C ASP A 66 -13.46 16.15 15.56
N VAL A 67 -12.20 16.51 15.28
CA VAL A 67 -11.65 16.61 13.92
C VAL A 67 -11.69 15.25 13.21
N ARG A 68 -11.35 14.18 13.94
CA ARG A 68 -11.43 12.79 13.46
C ARG A 68 -12.84 12.40 13.04
N ASP A 69 -13.80 12.62 13.93
CA ASP A 69 -15.19 12.22 13.71
C ASP A 69 -15.82 13.03 12.58
N THR A 70 -15.42 14.30 12.43
CA THR A 70 -15.84 15.18 11.32
C THR A 70 -15.26 14.73 9.97
N LEU A 71 -13.99 14.29 9.95
CA LEU A 71 -13.32 13.88 8.71
C LEU A 71 -13.48 12.40 8.37
N GLY A 72 -14.01 11.58 9.29
CA GLY A 72 -14.20 10.14 9.14
C GLY A 72 -12.87 9.36 9.02
N LEU A 73 -11.80 9.88 9.63
CA LEU A 73 -10.46 9.30 9.57
C LEU A 73 -10.07 8.66 10.90
N SER A 74 -8.94 7.98 10.99
CA SER A 74 -8.40 7.52 12.28
C SER A 74 -7.55 8.61 12.91
N THR A 75 -7.40 8.60 14.24
CA THR A 75 -6.47 9.51 14.94
C THR A 75 -5.02 9.34 14.45
N THR A 76 -4.65 8.18 13.93
CA THR A 76 -3.33 7.92 13.33
C THR A 76 -3.16 8.55 11.94
N ALA A 77 -4.26 8.89 11.28
CA ALA A 77 -4.26 9.50 9.95
C ALA A 77 -4.33 11.04 9.98
N LEU A 78 -4.60 11.63 11.15
CA LEU A 78 -4.54 13.06 11.45
C LEU A 78 -3.17 13.40 12.05
#